data_AF-A0A932SFZ7-F1
#
_entry.id   AF-A0A932SFZ7-F1
#
_cell.length_a   1.000
_cell.length_b   1.000
_cell.length_c   1.000
_cell.angle_alpha   90.00
_cell.angle_beta   90.00
_cell.angle_gamma   90.00
#
_symmetry.space_group_name_H-M   'P 1'
#
loop_
_entity.id
_entity.type
_entity.pdbx_description
1 polymer ?
#
loop_
_entity_poly.entity_id
_entity_poly.type
_entity_poly.pdbx_seq_one_letter_code
_entity_poly.pdbx_strand_id
1 'polypeptide(L)'
;MTILHSHDLSGNDKQKLIKIWFALEKGVEKSPATETMWAKEVSKGQYCILNSPFYVYGVSKDDVVFGEYVGDIISFSGVAARGGHSTYRIFLAGNLNKSKFNEYWEPIEGLGCTYEGATSRLLAIDVPPAADVYKVYNLLEKGQADGIWNFEEGFCGHPLSK
;
A
#
# COMPACT_ATOMS: atom_id res chain seq x y z
N MET A 1 -27.80 1.12 -32.79
CA MET A 1 -26.89 0.85 -33.92
C MET A 1 -26.10 2.12 -34.20
N THR A 2 -24.96 2.29 -33.54
CA THR A 2 -23.89 3.23 -33.89
C THR A 2 -22.60 2.56 -33.43
N ILE A 3 -21.76 2.19 -34.40
CA ILE A 3 -20.47 1.52 -34.21
C ILE A 3 -19.45 2.62 -33.88
N LEU A 4 -18.79 2.52 -32.73
CA LEU A 4 -17.55 3.25 -32.48
C LEU A 4 -16.37 2.31 -32.74
N HIS A 5 -15.47 2.80 -33.58
CA HIS A 5 -14.34 2.07 -34.15
C HIS A 5 -13.40 1.57 -33.06
N SER A 6 -13.06 0.28 -33.17
CA SER A 6 -11.90 -0.34 -32.56
C SER A 6 -10.65 0.49 -32.83
N HIS A 7 -10.17 1.20 -31.80
CA HIS A 7 -8.74 1.49 -31.71
C HIS A 7 -8.06 0.27 -31.11
N ASP A 8 -7.04 -0.13 -31.85
CA ASP A 8 -6.16 -1.26 -31.67
C ASP A 8 -5.59 -1.36 -30.24
N LEU A 9 -5.87 -2.47 -29.56
CA LEU A 9 -5.10 -2.94 -28.41
C LEU A 9 -4.63 -4.37 -28.72
N SER A 10 -3.81 -4.51 -29.77
CA SER A 10 -2.95 -5.67 -29.91
C SER A 10 -1.89 -5.64 -28.80
N GLY A 11 -2.05 -6.50 -27.80
CA GLY A 11 -1.06 -6.67 -26.75
C GLY A 11 -1.53 -7.64 -25.69
N ASN A 12 -1.38 -8.93 -25.97
CA ASN A 12 -1.46 -9.98 -24.95
C ASN A 12 -0.23 -9.92 -24.05
N ASP A 13 -0.04 -8.81 -23.33
CA ASP A 13 0.98 -8.68 -22.30
C ASP A 13 0.40 -9.26 -21.00
N LYS A 14 0.57 -10.57 -20.83
CA LYS A 14 0.60 -11.11 -19.46
C LYS A 14 1.82 -10.51 -18.77
N GLN A 15 1.70 -9.32 -18.21
CA GLN A 15 2.73 -8.72 -17.38
C GLN A 15 3.08 -9.72 -16.28
N LYS A 16 4.33 -10.18 -16.29
CA LYS A 16 4.83 -11.12 -15.30
C LYS A 16 4.88 -10.40 -13.97
N LEU A 17 4.04 -10.84 -13.03
CA LEU A 17 4.13 -10.41 -11.64
C LEU A 17 5.37 -11.03 -11.00
N ILE A 18 6.14 -10.21 -10.33
CA ILE A 18 7.41 -10.56 -9.69
C ILE A 18 7.30 -10.19 -8.21
N LYS A 19 8.05 -10.88 -7.35
CA LYS A 19 8.19 -10.49 -5.94
C LYS A 19 9.49 -9.74 -5.70
N ILE A 20 9.39 -8.59 -5.05
CA ILE A 20 10.52 -7.82 -4.53
C ILE A 20 10.63 -8.09 -3.03
N TRP A 21 11.84 -8.40 -2.59
CA TRP A 21 12.16 -8.71 -1.20
C TRP A 21 12.66 -7.48 -0.46
N PHE A 22 12.07 -7.23 0.71
CA PHE A 22 12.46 -6.16 1.60
C PHE A 22 12.98 -6.77 2.89
N ALA A 23 14.25 -6.51 3.22
CA ALA A 23 14.81 -6.86 4.50
C ALA A 23 14.24 -5.91 5.56
N LEU A 24 13.77 -6.46 6.68
CA LEU A 24 13.27 -5.67 7.80
C LEU A 24 14.37 -5.56 8.87
N GLU A 25 14.53 -4.38 9.44
CA GLU A 25 15.49 -4.18 10.53
C GLU A 25 15.11 -5.04 11.74
N LYS A 26 16.12 -5.61 12.41
CA LYS A 26 15.91 -6.35 13.65
C LYS A 26 15.45 -5.39 14.73
N GLY A 27 14.19 -5.49 15.15
CA GLY A 27 13.64 -4.65 16.23
C GLY A 27 12.15 -4.36 16.15
N VAL A 28 11.50 -4.60 15.00
CA VAL A 28 10.04 -4.49 14.89
C VAL A 28 9.40 -5.71 15.56
N GLU A 29 8.89 -5.50 16.77
CA GLU A 29 8.30 -6.56 17.58
C GLU A 29 7.12 -7.21 16.83
N LYS A 30 7.17 -8.54 16.64
CA LYS A 30 6.18 -9.35 15.89
C LYS A 30 6.14 -9.15 14.36
N SER A 31 7.13 -8.49 13.75
CA SER A 31 7.27 -8.52 12.27
C SER A 31 7.97 -9.80 11.79
N PRO A 32 7.75 -10.21 10.52
CA PRO A 32 8.63 -11.18 9.88
C PRO A 32 10.04 -10.59 9.71
N ALA A 33 11.02 -11.44 9.37
CA ALA A 33 12.38 -10.98 9.02
C ALA A 33 12.44 -10.29 7.64
N THR A 34 11.46 -10.58 6.78
CA THR A 34 11.35 -10.02 5.43
C THR A 34 9.89 -9.78 5.09
N GLU A 35 9.65 -8.79 4.25
CA GLU A 35 8.37 -8.61 3.56
C GLU A 35 8.59 -8.78 2.06
N THR A 36 7.64 -9.43 1.37
CA THR A 36 7.67 -9.52 -0.10
C THR A 36 6.48 -8.78 -0.68
N MET A 37 6.72 -7.90 -1.64
CA MET A 37 5.66 -7.20 -2.37
C MET A 37 5.60 -7.64 -3.83
N TRP A 38 4.39 -7.70 -4.38
CA TRP A 38 4.16 -7.89 -5.79
C TRP A 38 4.54 -6.63 -6.55
N ALA A 39 5.19 -6.83 -7.69
CA ALA A 39 5.61 -5.76 -8.56
C ALA A 39 5.52 -6.18 -10.03
N LYS A 40 5.52 -5.19 -10.91
CA LYS A 40 5.78 -5.35 -12.34
C LYS A 40 7.08 -4.65 -12.71
N GLU A 41 7.89 -5.26 -13.56
CA GLU A 41 9.07 -4.59 -14.12
C GLU A 41 8.60 -3.48 -15.09
N VAL A 42 9.09 -2.25 -14.90
CA VAL A 42 8.76 -1.10 -15.76
C VAL A 42 9.94 -0.69 -16.64
N SER A 43 11.16 -0.98 -16.18
CA SER A 43 12.38 -0.94 -16.97
C SER A 43 13.43 -1.85 -16.30
N LYS A 44 14.55 -2.10 -16.97
CA LYS A 44 15.59 -3.01 -16.45
C LYS A 44 16.02 -2.62 -15.03
N GLY A 45 15.75 -3.50 -14.06
CA GLY A 45 16.10 -3.30 -12.66
C GLY A 45 15.19 -2.31 -11.90
N GLN A 46 14.09 -1.87 -12.50
CA GLN A 46 13.09 -1.00 -11.88
C GLN A 46 11.72 -1.66 -11.86
N TYR A 47 11.09 -1.64 -10.70
CA TYR A 47 9.87 -2.39 -10.43
C TYR A 47 8.83 -1.50 -9.77
N CYS A 48 7.62 -1.46 -10.35
CA CYS A 48 6.49 -0.74 -9.77
C CYS A 48 5.77 -1.65 -8.77
N ILE A 49 5.67 -1.22 -7.52
CA ILE A 49 5.01 -1.93 -6.41
C ILE A 49 3.49 -1.90 -6.60
N LEU A 50 2.82 -3.03 -6.40
CA LEU A 50 1.40 -3.20 -6.74
C LEU A 50 0.49 -3.39 -5.53
N ASN A 51 1.04 -3.59 -4.33
CA ASN A 51 0.29 -3.80 -3.10
C ASN A 51 0.82 -2.92 -1.96
N SER A 52 0.00 -2.71 -0.94
CA SER A 52 0.36 -1.88 0.21
C SER A 52 1.29 -2.62 1.18
N PRO A 53 2.38 -1.99 1.64
CA PRO A 53 3.28 -2.60 2.61
C PRO A 53 2.68 -2.71 4.02
N PHE A 54 2.90 -3.85 4.66
CA PHE A 54 2.46 -4.16 6.02
C PHE A 54 3.51 -3.82 7.09
N TYR A 55 4.80 -3.92 6.76
CA TYR A 55 5.90 -3.75 7.72
C TYR A 55 6.95 -2.77 7.23
N VAL A 56 7.20 -2.72 5.92
CA VAL A 56 8.13 -1.77 5.29
C VAL A 56 7.68 -0.32 5.47
N TYR A 57 8.62 0.54 5.84
CA TYR A 57 8.45 1.99 5.88
C TYR A 57 9.03 2.65 4.62
N GLY A 58 8.53 3.84 4.30
CA GLY A 58 9.12 4.69 3.27
C GLY A 58 8.88 4.25 1.82
N VAL A 59 8.02 3.25 1.60
CA VAL A 59 7.58 2.76 0.29
C VAL A 59 6.05 2.64 0.33
N SER A 60 5.39 2.99 -0.76
CA SER A 60 3.96 2.81 -0.95
C SER A 60 3.65 2.13 -2.27
N LYS A 61 2.39 1.72 -2.45
CA LYS A 61 1.88 1.26 -3.74
C LYS A 61 2.15 2.29 -4.84
N ASP A 62 2.39 1.80 -6.05
CA ASP A 62 2.76 2.55 -7.24
C ASP A 62 4.11 3.29 -7.19
N ASP A 63 4.87 3.20 -6.09
CA ASP A 63 6.29 3.57 -6.11
C ASP A 63 7.05 2.66 -7.09
N VAL A 64 7.99 3.27 -7.82
CA VAL A 64 8.98 2.53 -8.62
C VAL A 64 10.23 2.38 -7.78
N VAL A 65 10.69 1.16 -7.59
CA VAL A 65 11.87 0.81 -6.80
C VAL A 65 12.96 0.18 -7.65
N PHE A 66 14.21 0.37 -7.23
CA PHE A 66 15.33 -0.42 -7.75
C PHE A 66 15.36 -1.79 -7.08
N GLY A 67 15.68 -2.80 -7.88
CA GLY A 67 15.87 -4.17 -7.42
C GLY A 67 17.16 -4.78 -7.96
N GLU A 68 17.87 -5.49 -7.10
CA GLU A 68 19.11 -6.19 -7.43
C GLU A 68 18.97 -7.70 -7.19
N TYR A 69 19.56 -8.49 -8.08
CA TYR A 69 19.58 -9.94 -7.91
C TYR A 69 20.55 -10.34 -6.79
N VAL A 70 20.04 -11.04 -5.79
CA VAL A 70 20.83 -11.69 -4.74
C VAL A 70 20.53 -13.19 -4.80
N GLY A 71 21.35 -13.92 -5.55
CA GLY A 71 20.99 -15.28 -5.96
C GLY A 71 19.76 -15.25 -6.88
N ASP A 72 18.72 -16.00 -6.52
CA ASP A 72 17.49 -16.13 -7.31
C ASP A 72 16.37 -15.15 -6.93
N ILE A 73 16.62 -14.26 -5.96
CA ILE A 73 15.65 -13.25 -5.51
C ILE A 73 16.04 -11.85 -5.99
N ILE A 74 15.04 -10.98 -6.13
CA ILE A 74 15.24 -9.55 -6.38
C ILE A 74 15.04 -8.82 -5.04
N SER A 75 16.11 -8.25 -4.51
CA SER A 75 16.10 -7.47 -3.28
C SER A 75 15.94 -6.00 -3.59
N PHE A 76 15.09 -5.31 -2.82
CA PHE A 76 14.98 -3.86 -2.85
C PHE A 76 16.34 -3.20 -2.57
N SER A 77 16.70 -2.19 -3.36
CA SER A 77 17.92 -1.39 -3.18
C SER A 77 17.69 0.13 -3.13
N GLY A 78 16.45 0.59 -3.34
CA GLY A 78 16.10 2.01 -3.21
C GLY A 78 14.82 2.39 -3.94
N VAL A 79 14.31 3.59 -3.69
CA VAL A 79 13.17 4.15 -4.43
C VAL A 79 13.67 4.95 -5.63
N ALA A 80 13.20 4.60 -6.82
CA ALA A 80 13.53 5.28 -8.07
C ALA A 80 12.57 6.43 -8.37
N ALA A 81 11.27 6.25 -8.14
CA ALA A 81 10.25 7.28 -8.33
C ALA A 81 9.06 7.06 -7.39
N ARG A 82 8.39 8.15 -7.02
CA ARG A 82 7.21 8.13 -6.16
C ARG A 82 5.92 7.99 -6.96
N GLY A 83 5.02 7.13 -6.50
CA GLY A 83 3.66 6.97 -7.04
C GLY A 83 2.66 8.01 -6.50
N GLY A 84 3.02 8.69 -5.41
CA GLY A 84 2.19 9.71 -4.74
C GLY A 84 1.16 9.14 -3.76
N HIS A 85 1.09 7.81 -3.63
CA HIS A 85 0.26 7.16 -2.63
C HIS A 85 0.84 7.35 -1.23
N SER A 86 -0.03 7.34 -0.21
CA SER A 86 0.40 7.17 1.18
C SER A 86 0.00 5.80 1.69
N THR A 87 0.75 5.28 2.65
CA THR A 87 0.44 4.04 3.36
C THR A 87 0.32 4.30 4.85
N TYR A 88 -0.87 4.02 5.38
CA TYR A 88 -1.13 3.92 6.81
C TYR A 88 -1.40 2.47 7.19
N ARG A 89 -1.20 2.12 8.45
CA ARG A 89 -1.50 0.77 8.94
C ARG A 89 -2.39 0.87 10.15
N ILE A 90 -3.43 0.04 10.20
CA ILE A 90 -4.34 -0.04 11.35
C ILE A 90 -4.20 -1.40 12.04
N PHE A 91 -4.24 -1.35 13.37
CA PHE A 91 -4.18 -2.49 14.26
C PHE A 91 -5.52 -2.61 15.00
N LEU A 92 -6.37 -3.53 14.53
CA LEU A 92 -7.74 -3.68 15.02
C LEU A 92 -7.79 -4.15 16.48
N ALA A 93 -8.74 -3.60 17.23
CA ALA A 93 -9.08 -4.08 18.56
C ALA A 93 -9.60 -5.53 18.52
N GLY A 94 -9.31 -6.32 19.56
CA GLY A 94 -9.43 -7.77 19.52
C GLY A 94 -10.83 -8.38 19.40
N ASN A 95 -11.89 -7.57 19.56
CA ASN A 95 -13.29 -7.99 19.54
C ASN A 95 -14.16 -7.11 18.61
N LEU A 96 -13.54 -6.44 17.63
CA LEU A 96 -14.26 -5.56 16.72
C LEU A 96 -15.16 -6.38 15.78
N ASN A 97 -16.47 -6.14 15.83
CA ASN A 97 -17.39 -6.76 14.88
C ASN A 97 -17.39 -5.99 13.54
N LYS A 98 -17.81 -6.67 12.47
CA LYS A 98 -17.79 -6.11 11.11
C LYS A 98 -18.62 -4.84 10.96
N SER A 99 -19.78 -4.76 11.60
CA SER A 99 -20.65 -3.57 11.52
C SER A 99 -19.94 -2.34 12.10
N LYS A 100 -19.30 -2.51 13.27
CA LYS A 100 -18.58 -1.44 13.93
C LYS A 100 -17.31 -1.05 13.17
N PHE A 101 -16.62 -2.00 12.53
CA PHE A 101 -15.53 -1.68 11.61
C PHE A 101 -16.01 -0.83 10.43
N ASN A 102 -17.09 -1.26 9.76
CA ASN A 102 -17.64 -0.58 8.59
C ASN A 102 -18.09 0.85 8.90
N GLU A 103 -18.68 1.11 10.07
CA GLU A 103 -19.06 2.46 10.51
C GLU A 103 -17.91 3.48 10.43
N TYR A 104 -16.67 3.03 10.67
CA TYR A 104 -15.48 3.89 10.62
C TYR A 104 -14.72 3.77 9.29
N TRP A 105 -14.79 2.61 8.64
CA TRP A 105 -14.11 2.37 7.38
C TRP A 105 -14.82 3.04 6.20
N GLU A 106 -16.15 3.00 6.11
CA GLU A 106 -16.90 3.51 4.96
C GLU A 106 -16.60 5.00 4.63
N PRO A 107 -16.43 5.91 5.61
CA PRO A 107 -15.99 7.28 5.32
C PRO A 107 -14.57 7.36 4.72
N ILE A 108 -13.66 6.48 5.13
CA ILE A 108 -12.28 6.40 4.61
C ILE A 108 -12.31 5.84 3.19
N GLU A 109 -13.08 4.78 2.96
CA GLU A 109 -13.34 4.20 1.64
C GLU A 109 -13.99 5.20 0.69
N GLY A 110 -14.90 6.04 1.18
CA GLY A 110 -15.52 7.13 0.43
C GLY A 110 -14.54 8.18 -0.10
N LEU A 111 -13.31 8.24 0.45
CA LEU A 111 -12.21 9.08 -0.05
C LEU A 111 -11.35 8.37 -1.11
N GLY A 112 -11.74 7.16 -1.52
CA GLY A 112 -11.03 6.33 -2.51
C GLY A 112 -9.96 5.41 -1.91
N CYS A 113 -9.82 5.38 -0.58
CA CYS A 113 -8.86 4.51 0.08
C CYS A 113 -9.27 3.04 -0.03
N THR A 114 -8.28 2.15 -0.05
CA THR A 114 -8.49 0.70 0.01
C THR A 114 -7.63 0.10 1.12
N TYR A 115 -7.86 -1.15 1.49
CA TYR A 115 -6.96 -1.85 2.40
C TYR A 115 -6.67 -3.29 1.95
N GLU A 116 -5.53 -3.78 2.40
CA GLU A 116 -5.15 -5.19 2.35
C GLU A 116 -4.92 -5.70 3.78
N GLY A 117 -5.09 -7.00 4.01
CA GLY A 117 -4.91 -7.61 5.34
C GLY A 117 -3.75 -8.59 5.39
N ALA A 118 -2.80 -8.38 6.29
CA ALA A 118 -1.74 -9.34 6.60
C ALA A 118 -2.20 -10.39 7.63
N THR A 119 -3.03 -9.96 8.58
CA THR A 119 -3.62 -10.82 9.62
C THR A 119 -5.06 -10.38 9.87
N SER A 120 -5.76 -11.06 10.78
CA SER A 120 -7.09 -10.60 11.24
C SER A 120 -7.07 -9.27 12.00
N ARG A 121 -5.89 -8.74 12.36
CA ARG A 121 -5.75 -7.48 13.10
C ARG A 121 -4.88 -6.42 12.44
N LEU A 122 -4.08 -6.76 11.44
CA LEU A 122 -3.19 -5.81 10.75
C LEU A 122 -3.68 -5.60 9.34
N LEU A 123 -4.11 -4.37 9.04
CA LEU A 123 -4.50 -3.93 7.71
C LEU A 123 -3.56 -2.79 7.25
N ALA A 124 -3.11 -2.86 6.01
CA ALA A 124 -2.40 -1.78 5.34
C ALA A 124 -3.38 -1.02 4.46
N ILE A 125 -3.44 0.30 4.65
CA ILE A 125 -4.35 1.21 3.97
C ILE A 125 -3.58 1.90 2.85
N ASP A 126 -4.10 1.77 1.63
CA ASP A 126 -3.71 2.53 0.45
C ASP A 126 -4.51 3.84 0.42
N VAL A 127 -3.81 4.96 0.44
CA VAL A 127 -4.41 6.29 0.24
C VAL A 127 -3.96 6.80 -1.14
N PRO A 128 -4.86 6.87 -2.13
CA PRO A 128 -4.47 7.29 -3.48
C PRO A 128 -4.14 8.78 -3.53
N PRO A 129 -3.31 9.24 -4.49
CA PRO A 129 -2.82 10.64 -4.57
C PRO A 129 -3.93 11.69 -4.71
N ALA A 130 -5.11 11.29 -5.16
CA ALA A 130 -6.27 12.16 -5.32
C ALA A 130 -7.08 12.34 -4.02
N ALA A 131 -6.81 11.54 -2.99
CA ALA A 131 -7.51 11.62 -1.72
C ALA A 131 -7.08 12.86 -0.92
N ASP A 132 -8.01 13.41 -0.14
CA ASP A 132 -7.70 14.44 0.84
C ASP A 132 -7.04 13.78 2.06
N VAL A 133 -5.71 13.74 2.05
CA VAL A 133 -4.92 13.04 3.08
C VAL A 133 -5.18 13.55 4.50
N TYR A 134 -5.50 14.84 4.66
CA TYR A 134 -5.84 15.40 5.97
C TYR A 134 -7.16 14.84 6.50
N LYS A 135 -8.17 14.71 5.63
CA LYS A 135 -9.44 14.06 6.01
C LYS A 135 -9.23 12.59 6.35
N VAL A 136 -8.41 11.88 5.57
CA VAL A 136 -8.08 10.47 5.87
C VAL A 136 -7.41 10.36 7.23
N TYR A 137 -6.39 11.18 7.50
CA TYR A 137 -5.69 11.18 8.79
C TYR A 137 -6.63 11.46 9.97
N ASN A 138 -7.50 12.48 9.84
CA ASN A 138 -8.48 12.80 10.89
C ASN A 138 -9.46 11.65 11.17
N LEU A 139 -9.86 10.89 10.14
CA LEU A 139 -10.72 9.72 10.30
C LEU A 139 -9.97 8.55 10.98
N LEU A 140 -8.69 8.37 10.66
CA LEU A 140 -7.83 7.38 11.33
C LEU A 140 -7.63 7.72 12.81
N GLU A 141 -7.36 8.99 13.12
CA GLU A 141 -7.27 9.49 14.49
C GLU A 141 -8.58 9.31 15.26
N LYS A 142 -9.72 9.61 14.63
CA LYS A 142 -11.03 9.36 15.24
C LYS A 142 -11.22 7.88 15.59
N GLY A 143 -10.89 6.97 14.67
CA GLY A 143 -10.97 5.53 14.94
C GLY A 143 -10.06 5.09 16.08
N GLN A 144 -8.90 5.75 16.25
CA GLN A 144 -8.02 5.53 17.39
C GLN A 144 -8.54 6.08 18.71
N ALA A 145 -9.04 7.32 18.71
CA ALA A 145 -9.64 7.93 19.89
C ALA A 145 -10.86 7.13 20.41
N ASP A 146 -11.65 6.57 19.48
CA ASP A 146 -12.83 5.75 19.81
C ASP A 146 -12.50 4.28 20.11
N GLY A 147 -11.21 3.89 20.07
CA GLY A 147 -10.74 2.55 20.44
C GLY A 147 -11.04 1.45 19.42
N ILE A 148 -11.27 1.81 18.16
CA ILE A 148 -11.55 0.86 17.07
C ILE A 148 -10.27 0.19 16.58
N TRP A 149 -9.20 0.97 16.45
CA TRP A 149 -7.87 0.52 16.05
C TRP A 149 -6.80 1.44 16.66
N ASN A 150 -5.55 0.99 16.71
CA ASN A 150 -4.42 1.93 16.70
C ASN A 150 -3.98 2.12 15.25
N PHE A 151 -3.29 3.22 14.93
CA PHE A 151 -2.72 3.38 13.60
C PHE A 151 -1.31 3.95 13.61
N GLU A 152 -0.57 3.68 12.53
CA GLU A 152 0.75 4.24 12.27
C GLU A 152 0.88 4.68 10.81
N GLU A 153 1.77 5.64 10.56
CA GLU A 153 2.16 6.06 9.23
C GLU A 153 3.33 5.20 8.74
N GLY A 154 3.15 4.48 7.63
CA GLY A 154 4.26 3.79 6.95
C GLY A 154 5.00 4.72 6.01
N PHE A 155 4.26 5.54 5.27
CA PHE A 155 4.79 6.61 4.43
C PHE A 155 3.68 7.61 4.05
N CYS A 156 3.99 8.91 4.11
CA CYS A 156 3.14 9.94 3.52
C CYS A 156 3.73 10.44 2.19
N GLY A 157 3.13 10.01 1.07
CA GLY A 157 3.52 10.44 -0.27
C GLY A 157 2.80 11.69 -0.77
N HIS A 158 1.82 12.18 0.00
CA HIS A 158 1.05 13.37 -0.36
C HIS A 158 1.84 14.66 -0.10
N PRO A 159 1.68 15.69 -0.94
CA PRO A 159 2.21 17.01 -0.64
C PRO A 159 1.49 17.61 0.58
N LEU A 160 2.24 17.94 1.62
CA LEU A 160 1.69 18.59 2.81
C LEU A 160 1.80 20.11 2.65
N SER A 161 0.68 20.81 2.84
CA SER A 161 0.69 22.25 3.02
C SER A 161 1.33 22.61 4.36
N LYS A 162 2.19 23.64 4.35
CA LYS A 162 2.76 24.25 5.57
C LYS A 162 1.78 25.22 6.21
#